data_AF-A0A9E2RCW0-F1
#
_entry.id   AF-A0A9E2RCW0-F1
#
_cell.length_a   1.000
_cell.length_b   1.000
_cell.length_c   1.000
_cell.angle_alpha   90.00
_cell.angle_beta   90.00
_cell.angle_gamma   90.00
#
_symmetry.space_group_name_H-M   'P 1'
#
loop_
_entity.id
_entity.type
_entity.pdbx_description
1 polymer ?
#
loop_
_entity_poly.entity_id
_entity_poly.type
_entity_poly.pdbx_seq_one_letter_code
_entity_poly.pdbx_strand_id
1 'polypeptide(L)'
;MSAHAAPSLPAPNLVKVTRALISVSDKTGLLDLARALISHNVEIISTGGTAAALTQAGIPVTPIDAVTQFPEMMDGRVKTLHPKVHGGLLAVRNNPAHVAAMKEHGIAPIDLVCINLYPFEATIAKPNVTLHDAVENIDIGGPSMVRSAAKNSNHVLILTSPAQYAATISALAENLGQTTLALRRSCAAHAFATTAAYDAAISAYLAAQWLSNEDLPSTLNLPLSRSGSLRYGENPHQPGSLYTGPALLGSGIPQANQLHGKELSYNNINDAAAALSLSRQLAALSPTATSAVIVKHANPCGAATASTPLHAISDAIAGDPLAAYGGIIAVSSPIDEAAAARLCTKDVFFEVLIAPDYSPAALDALRTRWQNLRILKVPSSLTDPTFELRSVPGGILIQKPDRTLAVGPALVHAAGPAPSAPHLAVARFLEPVCRALNSNAVCIGGIGEHSTPRLFGAGAGQMDRVASCTLAVAKAGPHAKGAVAFSDAFFPFSDGPTILTDAGITCIVHPGGSKRDQDTFDLCNSRGITCLTTGIRHFRH
;
A
#
# COMPACT_ATOMS: atom_id res chain seq x y z
N MET A 1 -35.45 12.86 16.23
CA MET A 1 -36.40 12.60 15.13
C MET A 1 -36.63 11.11 15.06
N SER A 2 -37.87 10.68 15.27
CA SER A 2 -38.27 9.29 15.49
C SER A 2 -38.17 8.47 14.21
N ALA A 3 -37.23 7.52 14.18
CA ALA A 3 -37.29 6.42 13.23
C ALA A 3 -38.45 5.51 13.67
N HIS A 4 -39.60 5.62 12.99
CA HIS A 4 -40.64 4.59 13.07
C HIS A 4 -40.03 3.28 12.56
N ALA A 5 -39.65 2.39 13.49
CA ALA A 5 -39.32 1.01 13.16
C ALA A 5 -40.62 0.33 12.69
N ALA A 6 -40.84 0.33 11.38
CA ALA A 6 -41.87 -0.49 10.76
C ALA A 6 -41.63 -1.97 11.15
N PRO A 7 -42.69 -2.76 11.35
CA PRO A 7 -42.55 -4.19 11.64
C PRO A 7 -41.69 -4.86 10.57
N SER A 8 -40.76 -5.73 10.99
CA SER A 8 -39.82 -6.40 10.08
C SER A 8 -40.58 -7.42 9.21
N LEU A 9 -41.08 -6.98 8.06
CA LEU A 9 -41.68 -7.87 7.07
C LEU A 9 -40.59 -8.79 6.51
N PRO A 10 -40.85 -10.10 6.34
CA PRO A 10 -39.84 -11.04 5.88
C PRO A 10 -39.35 -10.67 4.47
N ALA A 11 -38.02 -10.63 4.30
CA ALA A 11 -37.40 -10.31 3.03
C ALA A 11 -37.59 -11.49 2.05
N PRO A 12 -38.10 -11.26 0.83
CA PRO A 12 -38.28 -12.33 -0.15
C PRO A 12 -36.93 -12.87 -0.61
N ASN A 13 -36.78 -14.20 -0.70
CA ASN A 13 -35.54 -14.78 -1.21
C ASN A 13 -35.36 -14.43 -2.70
N LEU A 14 -36.38 -14.68 -3.52
CA LEU A 14 -36.36 -14.41 -4.95
C LEU A 14 -37.19 -13.16 -5.29
N VAL A 15 -36.62 -12.28 -6.11
CA VAL A 15 -37.30 -11.09 -6.64
C VAL A 15 -37.09 -11.01 -8.14
N LYS A 16 -38.18 -10.97 -8.92
CA LYS A 16 -38.14 -10.83 -10.37
C LYS A 16 -37.62 -9.45 -10.75
N VAL A 17 -36.67 -9.40 -11.67
CA VAL A 17 -36.25 -8.16 -12.28
C VAL A 17 -37.18 -7.87 -13.45
N THR A 18 -37.85 -6.72 -13.41
CA THR A 18 -38.72 -6.23 -14.48
C THR A 18 -38.23 -4.92 -15.06
N ARG A 19 -37.57 -4.09 -14.24
CA ARG A 19 -36.99 -2.80 -14.64
C ARG A 19 -35.58 -2.63 -14.09
N ALA A 20 -34.65 -2.24 -14.95
CA ALA A 20 -33.26 -1.97 -14.63
C ALA A 20 -32.89 -0.52 -14.98
N LEU A 21 -32.35 0.25 -14.03
CA LEU A 21 -31.77 1.57 -14.28
C LEU A 21 -30.25 1.43 -14.41
N ILE A 22 -29.70 1.79 -15.57
CA ILE A 22 -28.26 1.68 -15.87
C ILE A 22 -27.69 3.06 -16.17
N SER A 23 -26.69 3.50 -15.40
CA SER A 23 -25.98 4.77 -15.60
C SER A 23 -24.51 4.58 -15.21
N VAL A 24 -23.67 4.30 -16.21
CA VAL A 24 -22.26 3.90 -16.01
C VAL A 24 -21.28 4.76 -16.81
N SER A 25 -20.25 5.20 -16.11
CA SER A 25 -19.04 5.83 -16.65
C SER A 25 -18.10 4.80 -17.28
N ASP A 26 -17.80 3.70 -16.59
CA ASP A 26 -17.08 2.55 -17.16
C ASP A 26 -18.06 1.60 -17.86
N LYS A 27 -17.86 1.39 -19.17
CA LYS A 27 -18.73 0.56 -20.01
C LYS A 27 -18.23 -0.88 -20.18
N THR A 28 -17.19 -1.28 -19.45
CA THR A 28 -16.68 -2.66 -19.45
C THR A 28 -17.82 -3.64 -19.12
N GLY A 29 -18.05 -4.62 -20.01
CA GLY A 29 -19.10 -5.64 -19.83
C GLY A 29 -20.54 -5.13 -19.90
N LEU A 30 -20.77 -3.84 -20.22
CA LEU A 30 -22.11 -3.23 -20.24
C LEU A 30 -23.08 -3.96 -21.18
N LEU A 31 -22.62 -4.27 -22.40
CA LEU A 31 -23.47 -4.87 -23.43
C LEU A 31 -23.89 -6.29 -23.05
N ASP A 32 -23.02 -7.05 -22.39
CA ASP A 32 -23.31 -8.42 -21.97
C ASP A 32 -24.36 -8.43 -20.85
N LEU A 33 -24.22 -7.54 -19.87
CA LEU A 33 -25.23 -7.33 -18.83
C LEU A 33 -26.58 -6.92 -19.45
N ALA A 34 -26.58 -5.94 -20.36
CA ALA A 34 -27.80 -5.44 -20.97
C ALA A 34 -28.52 -6.50 -21.82
N ARG A 35 -27.78 -7.30 -22.59
CA ARG A 35 -28.35 -8.42 -23.36
C ARG A 35 -28.96 -9.50 -22.45
N ALA A 36 -28.31 -9.82 -21.33
CA ALA A 36 -28.83 -10.76 -20.35
C ALA A 36 -30.13 -10.22 -19.68
N LEU A 37 -30.24 -8.92 -19.48
CA LEU A 37 -31.47 -8.31 -18.96
C LEU A 37 -32.62 -8.42 -20.00
N ILE A 38 -32.34 -8.09 -21.26
CA ILE A 38 -33.34 -8.16 -22.34
C ILE A 38 -33.83 -9.60 -22.56
N SER A 39 -32.96 -10.61 -22.49
CA SER A 39 -33.38 -12.01 -22.65
C SER A 39 -34.39 -12.47 -21.59
N HIS A 40 -34.48 -11.75 -20.47
CA HIS A 40 -35.47 -11.95 -19.42
C HIS A 40 -36.64 -10.94 -19.46
N ASN A 41 -36.80 -10.20 -20.56
CA ASN A 41 -37.81 -9.16 -20.79
C ASN A 41 -37.75 -8.00 -19.78
N VAL A 42 -36.53 -7.61 -19.37
CA VAL A 42 -36.34 -6.48 -18.47
C VAL A 42 -36.34 -5.18 -19.27
N GLU A 43 -37.15 -4.20 -18.84
CA GLU A 43 -37.10 -2.83 -19.35
C GLU A 43 -35.82 -2.13 -18.86
N ILE A 44 -35.04 -1.57 -19.78
CA ILE A 44 -33.82 -0.83 -19.45
C ILE A 44 -34.11 0.67 -19.49
N ILE A 45 -33.87 1.32 -18.36
CA ILE A 45 -33.92 2.78 -18.18
C ILE A 45 -32.47 3.28 -18.16
N SER A 46 -32.15 4.31 -18.94
CA SER A 46 -30.80 4.88 -18.94
C SER A 46 -30.77 6.37 -19.22
N THR A 47 -29.58 6.97 -19.12
CA THR A 47 -29.36 8.40 -19.34
C THR A 47 -28.01 8.66 -20.01
N GLY A 48 -27.90 9.80 -20.69
CA GLY A 48 -26.66 10.33 -21.25
C GLY A 48 -25.87 9.33 -22.11
N GLY A 49 -24.56 9.27 -21.89
CA GLY A 49 -23.65 8.43 -22.67
C GLY A 49 -23.91 6.92 -22.53
N THR A 50 -24.53 6.47 -21.45
CA THR A 50 -24.90 5.04 -21.29
C THR A 50 -26.05 4.69 -22.23
N ALA A 51 -27.09 5.54 -22.30
CA ALA A 51 -28.21 5.34 -23.21
C ALA A 51 -27.73 5.32 -24.68
N ALA A 52 -26.84 6.25 -25.05
CA ALA A 52 -26.27 6.30 -26.40
C ALA A 52 -25.52 5.00 -26.77
N ALA A 53 -24.67 4.49 -25.87
CA ALA A 53 -23.90 3.27 -26.11
C ALA A 53 -24.81 2.02 -26.27
N LEU A 54 -25.88 1.94 -25.48
CA LEU A 54 -26.85 0.85 -25.57
C LEU A 54 -27.67 0.93 -26.87
N THR A 55 -28.20 2.11 -27.21
CA THR A 55 -28.96 2.31 -28.45
C THR A 55 -28.12 2.02 -29.70
N GLN A 56 -26.85 2.42 -29.72
CA GLN A 56 -25.92 2.11 -30.81
C GLN A 56 -25.71 0.60 -31.00
N ALA A 57 -25.79 -0.18 -29.91
CA ALA A 57 -25.72 -1.64 -29.94
C ALA A 57 -27.06 -2.32 -30.25
N GLY A 58 -28.10 -1.55 -30.62
CA GLY A 58 -29.44 -2.06 -30.94
C GLY A 58 -30.27 -2.46 -29.72
N ILE A 59 -29.87 -2.02 -28.52
CA ILE A 59 -30.58 -2.31 -27.27
C ILE A 59 -31.66 -1.25 -27.03
N PRO A 60 -32.94 -1.62 -26.89
CA PRO A 60 -34.00 -0.67 -26.54
C PRO A 60 -33.77 -0.06 -25.17
N VAL A 61 -33.90 1.26 -25.08
CA VAL A 61 -33.72 2.03 -23.85
C VAL A 61 -34.88 3.01 -23.67
N THR A 62 -35.48 3.00 -22.48
CA THR A 62 -36.37 4.06 -22.01
C THR A 62 -35.49 5.18 -21.43
N PRO A 63 -35.50 6.40 -21.99
CA PRO A 63 -34.70 7.48 -21.42
C PRO A 63 -35.32 7.98 -20.10
N ILE A 64 -34.46 8.42 -19.18
CA ILE A 64 -34.87 8.74 -17.80
C ILE A 64 -35.89 9.87 -17.70
N ASP A 65 -35.84 10.84 -18.62
CA ASP A 65 -36.76 11.97 -18.72
C ASP A 65 -38.19 11.53 -19.10
N ALA A 66 -38.35 10.46 -19.87
CA ALA A 66 -39.65 9.85 -20.13
C ALA A 66 -40.24 9.21 -18.86
N VAL A 67 -39.39 8.72 -17.95
CA VAL A 67 -39.83 8.18 -16.65
C VAL A 67 -40.20 9.31 -15.69
N THR A 68 -39.33 10.32 -15.56
CA THR A 68 -39.56 11.42 -14.60
C THR A 68 -40.66 12.36 -15.09
N GLN A 69 -40.78 12.56 -16.40
CA GLN A 69 -41.51 13.67 -17.03
C GLN A 69 -40.99 15.04 -16.57
N PHE A 70 -39.68 15.11 -16.29
CA PHE A 70 -39.02 16.32 -15.79
C PHE A 70 -37.70 16.51 -16.54
N PRO A 71 -37.41 17.72 -17.06
CA PRO A 71 -36.20 17.97 -17.83
C PRO A 71 -34.96 17.98 -16.93
N GLU A 72 -33.80 17.81 -17.54
CA GLU A 72 -32.52 18.08 -16.89
C GLU A 72 -32.41 19.57 -16.51
N MET A 73 -31.96 19.86 -15.29
CA MET A 73 -31.82 21.23 -14.77
C MET A 73 -30.47 21.48 -14.09
N MET A 74 -30.10 22.77 -13.99
CA MET A 74 -28.89 23.27 -13.30
C MET A 74 -27.61 22.59 -13.81
N ASP A 75 -27.42 22.63 -15.14
CA ASP A 75 -26.26 22.04 -15.83
C ASP A 75 -26.05 20.55 -15.51
N GLY A 76 -27.17 19.85 -15.29
CA GLY A 76 -27.17 18.42 -15.04
C GLY A 76 -26.98 17.99 -13.60
N ARG A 77 -26.93 18.94 -12.65
CA ARG A 77 -26.90 18.64 -11.20
C ARG A 77 -28.19 17.96 -10.73
N VAL A 78 -29.32 18.24 -11.38
CA VAL A 78 -30.62 17.67 -11.02
C VAL A 78 -31.21 16.93 -12.23
N LYS A 79 -30.97 15.61 -12.27
CA LYS A 79 -31.53 14.68 -13.28
C LYS A 79 -32.35 13.57 -12.64
N THR A 80 -31.75 12.87 -11.69
CA THR A 80 -32.29 11.62 -11.12
C THR A 80 -32.81 11.75 -9.70
N LEU A 81 -32.63 12.93 -9.08
CA LEU A 81 -33.16 13.30 -7.77
C LEU A 81 -34.68 13.56 -7.84
N HIS A 82 -35.44 12.54 -8.23
CA HIS A 82 -36.87 12.64 -8.50
C HIS A 82 -37.66 11.55 -7.76
N PRO A 83 -38.87 11.84 -7.22
CA PRO A 83 -39.69 10.87 -6.51
C PRO A 83 -40.05 9.62 -7.33
N LYS A 84 -40.25 9.75 -8.65
CA LYS A 84 -40.49 8.57 -9.50
C LYS A 84 -39.30 7.61 -9.59
N VAL A 85 -38.07 8.11 -9.40
CA VAL A 85 -36.87 7.28 -9.35
C VAL A 85 -36.69 6.73 -7.93
N HIS A 86 -36.59 7.62 -6.93
CA HIS A 86 -36.31 7.20 -5.56
C HIS A 86 -37.46 6.44 -4.90
N GLY A 87 -38.72 6.76 -5.20
CA GLY A 87 -39.88 5.96 -4.79
C GLY A 87 -39.87 4.58 -5.44
N GLY A 88 -39.46 4.51 -6.72
CA GLY A 88 -39.20 3.27 -7.43
C GLY A 88 -38.13 2.43 -6.74
N LEU A 89 -37.09 3.04 -6.18
CA LEU A 89 -36.01 2.33 -5.48
C LEU A 89 -36.31 1.99 -4.02
N LEU A 90 -36.98 2.87 -3.28
CA LEU A 90 -37.10 2.80 -1.82
C LEU A 90 -38.38 2.14 -1.32
N ALA A 91 -39.41 1.98 -2.15
CA ALA A 91 -40.65 1.40 -1.68
C ALA A 91 -40.48 -0.09 -1.32
N VAL A 92 -40.95 -0.44 -0.12
CA VAL A 92 -40.90 -1.79 0.44
C VAL A 92 -42.09 -2.57 -0.12
N ARG A 93 -41.81 -3.56 -0.98
CA ARG A 93 -42.83 -4.16 -1.86
C ARG A 93 -43.83 -5.06 -1.16
N ASN A 94 -43.50 -5.53 0.04
CA ASN A 94 -44.40 -6.29 0.90
C ASN A 94 -45.16 -5.40 1.90
N ASN A 95 -44.96 -4.08 1.89
CA ASN A 95 -45.74 -3.14 2.69
C ASN A 95 -46.93 -2.59 1.85
N PRO A 96 -48.19 -2.92 2.19
CA PRO A 96 -49.35 -2.49 1.42
C PRO A 96 -49.47 -0.97 1.25
N ALA A 97 -49.08 -0.18 2.26
CA ALA A 97 -49.14 1.27 2.20
C ALA A 97 -48.14 1.84 1.17
N HIS A 98 -46.94 1.26 1.07
CA HIS A 98 -45.95 1.67 0.07
C HIS A 98 -46.43 1.32 -1.35
N VAL A 99 -47.01 0.13 -1.53
CA VAL A 99 -47.56 -0.30 -2.83
C VAL A 99 -48.74 0.58 -3.26
N ALA A 100 -49.62 0.95 -2.32
CA ALA A 100 -50.72 1.87 -2.58
C ALA A 100 -50.21 3.25 -3.02
N ALA A 101 -49.25 3.84 -2.30
CA ALA A 101 -48.64 5.12 -2.64
C ALA A 101 -47.92 5.09 -4.00
N MET A 102 -47.23 3.99 -4.33
CA MET A 102 -46.62 3.82 -5.65
C MET A 102 -47.67 3.86 -6.76
N LYS A 103 -48.80 3.17 -6.58
CA LYS A 103 -49.89 3.14 -7.56
C LYS A 103 -50.54 4.51 -7.71
N GLU A 104 -50.85 5.18 -6.60
CA GLU A 104 -51.48 6.50 -6.55
C GLU A 104 -50.65 7.55 -7.30
N HIS A 105 -49.32 7.52 -7.15
CA HIS A 105 -48.43 8.52 -7.76
C HIS A 105 -47.78 8.05 -9.07
N GLY A 106 -48.23 6.93 -9.66
CA GLY A 106 -47.70 6.42 -10.92
C GLY A 106 -46.20 6.07 -10.87
N ILE A 107 -45.73 5.57 -9.73
CA ILE A 107 -44.34 5.18 -9.50
C ILE A 107 -44.17 3.70 -9.82
N ALA A 108 -43.48 3.41 -10.91
CA ALA A 108 -43.12 2.03 -11.26
C ALA A 108 -41.92 1.53 -10.44
N PRO A 109 -41.85 0.24 -10.09
CA PRO A 109 -40.70 -0.33 -9.40
C PRO A 109 -39.43 -0.25 -10.26
N ILE A 110 -38.28 -0.16 -9.61
CA ILE A 110 -36.96 -0.39 -10.21
C ILE A 110 -36.33 -1.50 -9.39
N ASP A 111 -36.00 -2.63 -10.03
CA ASP A 111 -35.59 -3.87 -9.35
C ASP A 111 -34.08 -4.08 -9.44
N LEU A 112 -33.44 -3.48 -10.46
CA LEU A 112 -32.00 -3.48 -10.62
C LEU A 112 -31.50 -2.05 -10.88
N VAL A 113 -30.40 -1.68 -10.25
CA VAL A 113 -29.66 -0.46 -10.53
C VAL A 113 -28.22 -0.82 -10.83
N CYS A 114 -27.65 -0.26 -11.88
CA CYS A 114 -26.25 -0.41 -12.22
C CYS A 114 -25.61 0.97 -12.38
N ILE A 115 -24.79 1.37 -11.41
CA ILE A 115 -24.14 2.68 -11.35
C ILE A 115 -22.70 2.49 -10.89
N ASN A 116 -21.73 2.81 -11.75
CA ASN A 116 -20.37 3.11 -11.30
C ASN A 116 -20.20 4.63 -11.24
N LEU A 117 -19.81 5.12 -10.06
CA LEU A 117 -19.64 6.56 -9.82
C LEU A 117 -18.54 7.10 -10.74
N TYR A 118 -18.68 8.35 -11.17
CA TYR A 118 -17.59 9.01 -11.88
C TYR A 118 -16.37 9.04 -10.95
N PRO A 119 -15.17 8.66 -11.42
CA PRO A 119 -14.00 8.57 -10.56
C PRO A 119 -13.55 9.98 -10.17
N PHE A 120 -14.07 10.51 -9.07
CA PHE A 120 -13.64 11.79 -8.49
C PHE A 120 -12.12 11.78 -8.28
N GLU A 121 -11.58 10.66 -7.79
CA GLU A 121 -10.13 10.41 -7.67
C GLU A 121 -9.39 10.60 -8.99
N ALA A 122 -9.94 10.11 -10.12
CA ALA A 122 -9.31 10.32 -11.43
C ALA A 122 -9.43 11.77 -11.92
N THR A 123 -10.43 12.52 -11.45
CA THR A 123 -10.57 13.95 -11.77
C THR A 123 -9.52 14.76 -11.05
N ILE A 124 -9.39 14.57 -9.73
CA ILE A 124 -8.41 15.30 -8.91
C ILE A 124 -6.96 14.87 -9.19
N ALA A 125 -6.76 13.73 -9.86
CA ALA A 125 -5.45 13.28 -10.34
C ALA A 125 -5.03 13.93 -11.68
N LYS A 126 -5.93 14.63 -12.39
CA LYS A 126 -5.58 15.31 -13.65
C LYS A 126 -4.62 16.47 -13.37
N PRO A 127 -3.62 16.69 -14.24
CA PRO A 127 -2.76 17.86 -14.13
C PRO A 127 -3.59 19.14 -14.26
N ASN A 128 -3.29 20.15 -13.44
CA ASN A 128 -3.93 21.47 -13.44
C ASN A 128 -5.44 21.48 -13.16
N VAL A 129 -6.00 20.45 -12.51
CA VAL A 129 -7.38 20.47 -12.04
C VAL A 129 -7.57 21.62 -11.03
N THR A 130 -8.55 22.49 -11.28
CA THR A 130 -8.87 23.58 -10.33
C THR A 130 -9.80 23.07 -9.23
N LEU A 131 -9.86 23.79 -8.10
CA LEU A 131 -10.87 23.54 -7.07
C LEU A 131 -12.29 23.59 -7.65
N HIS A 132 -12.56 24.50 -8.57
CA HIS A 132 -13.85 24.60 -9.24
C HIS A 132 -14.17 23.34 -10.04
N ASP A 133 -13.24 22.87 -10.87
CA ASP A 133 -13.42 21.64 -11.66
C ASP A 133 -13.68 20.43 -10.76
N ALA A 134 -12.96 20.33 -9.64
CA ALA A 134 -13.17 19.26 -8.67
C ALA A 134 -14.59 19.34 -8.06
N VAL A 135 -15.01 20.52 -7.60
CA VAL A 135 -16.34 20.72 -6.99
C VAL A 135 -17.47 20.41 -7.98
N GLU A 136 -17.35 20.77 -9.25
CA GLU A 136 -18.35 20.44 -10.28
C GLU A 136 -18.44 18.93 -10.58
N ASN A 137 -17.37 18.17 -10.33
CA ASN A 137 -17.35 16.72 -10.53
C ASN A 137 -17.79 15.92 -9.28
N ILE A 138 -18.31 16.59 -8.24
CA ILE A 138 -18.96 15.92 -7.11
C ILE A 138 -20.37 15.48 -7.52
N ASP A 139 -20.56 14.19 -7.66
CA ASP A 139 -21.83 13.56 -8.05
C ASP A 139 -22.78 13.48 -6.84
N ILE A 140 -23.98 14.05 -7.00
CA ILE A 140 -25.05 13.96 -5.99
C ILE A 140 -26.05 12.85 -6.36
N GLY A 141 -26.39 12.73 -7.64
CA GLY A 141 -27.42 11.83 -8.13
C GLY A 141 -27.02 10.36 -8.05
N GLY A 142 -25.80 10.04 -8.48
CA GLY A 142 -25.22 8.69 -8.45
C GLY A 142 -25.21 8.12 -7.03
N PRO A 143 -24.52 8.73 -6.05
CA PRO A 143 -24.49 8.23 -4.68
C PRO A 143 -25.87 8.15 -4.03
N SER A 144 -26.77 9.09 -4.33
CA SER A 144 -28.15 9.05 -3.82
C SER A 144 -28.93 7.83 -4.31
N MET A 145 -28.80 7.48 -5.60
CA MET A 145 -29.43 6.28 -6.17
C MET A 145 -28.79 5.00 -5.66
N VAL A 146 -27.45 4.94 -5.58
CA VAL A 146 -26.70 3.81 -5.01
C VAL A 146 -27.16 3.52 -3.59
N ARG A 147 -27.22 4.55 -2.73
CA ARG A 147 -27.68 4.42 -1.33
C ARG A 147 -29.15 4.03 -1.24
N SER A 148 -29.99 4.56 -2.13
CA SER A 148 -31.43 4.23 -2.17
C SER A 148 -31.66 2.76 -2.51
N ALA A 149 -30.98 2.27 -3.54
CA ALA A 149 -31.05 0.87 -3.97
C ALA A 149 -30.46 -0.06 -2.89
N ALA A 150 -29.28 0.26 -2.35
CA ALA A 150 -28.62 -0.53 -1.31
C ALA A 150 -29.46 -0.61 -0.01
N LYS A 151 -30.09 0.49 0.41
CA LYS A 151 -31.00 0.51 1.57
C LYS A 151 -32.17 -0.45 1.39
N ASN A 152 -32.69 -0.60 0.17
CA ASN A 152 -33.80 -1.49 -0.14
C ASN A 152 -33.35 -2.83 -0.74
N SER A 153 -32.21 -3.38 -0.30
CA SER A 153 -31.64 -4.64 -0.80
C SER A 153 -32.56 -5.86 -0.63
N ASN A 154 -33.64 -5.74 0.15
CA ASN A 154 -34.67 -6.78 0.22
C ASN A 154 -35.39 -6.95 -1.13
N HIS A 155 -35.46 -5.91 -1.95
CA HIS A 155 -36.16 -5.90 -3.23
C HIS A 155 -35.29 -5.47 -4.42
N VAL A 156 -34.26 -4.66 -4.20
CA VAL A 156 -33.47 -4.06 -5.28
C VAL A 156 -32.05 -4.64 -5.32
N LEU A 157 -31.58 -5.03 -6.50
CA LEU A 157 -30.18 -5.35 -6.74
C LEU A 157 -29.44 -4.08 -7.18
N ILE A 158 -28.35 -3.72 -6.50
CA ILE A 158 -27.47 -2.62 -6.89
C ILE A 158 -26.14 -3.18 -7.37
N LEU A 159 -25.66 -2.75 -8.53
CA LEU A 159 -24.33 -3.08 -9.06
C LEU A 159 -23.51 -1.79 -9.13
N THR A 160 -22.32 -1.80 -8.54
CA THR A 160 -21.37 -0.67 -8.55
C THR A 160 -20.05 -0.96 -9.25
N SER A 161 -19.82 -2.21 -9.67
CA SER A 161 -18.60 -2.61 -10.36
C SER A 161 -18.88 -3.65 -11.47
N PRO A 162 -18.20 -3.58 -12.63
CA PRO A 162 -18.27 -4.60 -13.67
C PRO A 162 -17.94 -6.01 -13.18
N ALA A 163 -17.12 -6.16 -12.13
CA ALA A 163 -16.78 -7.46 -11.54
C ALA A 163 -18.02 -8.21 -11.01
N GLN A 164 -19.14 -7.51 -10.77
CA GLN A 164 -20.39 -8.09 -10.29
C GLN A 164 -21.29 -8.61 -11.43
N TYR A 165 -20.98 -8.30 -12.69
CA TYR A 165 -21.88 -8.59 -13.81
C TYR A 165 -21.98 -10.08 -14.08
N ALA A 166 -20.85 -10.80 -14.12
CA ALA A 166 -20.84 -12.24 -14.41
C ALA A 166 -21.72 -13.03 -13.41
N ALA A 167 -21.51 -12.82 -12.11
CA ALA A 167 -22.31 -13.47 -11.07
C ALA A 167 -23.80 -13.09 -11.15
N THR A 168 -24.11 -11.85 -11.54
CA THR A 168 -25.50 -11.40 -11.73
C THR A 168 -26.15 -12.07 -12.93
N ILE A 169 -25.46 -12.16 -14.07
CA ILE A 169 -25.94 -12.81 -15.29
C ILE A 169 -26.22 -14.29 -15.00
N SER A 170 -25.29 -14.99 -14.35
CA SER A 170 -25.49 -16.39 -13.93
C SER A 170 -26.70 -16.54 -13.01
N ALA A 171 -26.83 -15.68 -11.99
CA ALA A 171 -27.96 -15.74 -11.07
C ALA A 171 -29.30 -15.51 -11.77
N LEU A 172 -29.38 -14.57 -12.72
CA LEU A 172 -30.59 -14.32 -13.51
C LEU A 172 -30.93 -15.54 -14.37
N ALA A 173 -29.94 -16.14 -15.04
CA ALA A 173 -30.16 -17.33 -15.86
C ALA A 173 -30.66 -18.52 -15.03
N GLU A 174 -30.01 -18.80 -13.90
CA GLU A 174 -30.35 -19.92 -13.00
C GLU A 174 -31.72 -19.75 -12.33
N ASN A 175 -32.15 -18.51 -12.11
CA ASN A 175 -33.38 -18.20 -11.36
C ASN A 175 -34.45 -17.53 -12.24
N LEU A 176 -34.48 -17.82 -13.54
CA LEU A 176 -35.54 -17.36 -14.47
C LEU A 176 -35.78 -15.83 -14.45
N GLY A 177 -34.70 -15.06 -14.40
CA GLY A 177 -34.67 -13.60 -14.32
C GLY A 177 -34.96 -13.04 -12.93
N GLN A 178 -34.85 -13.86 -11.88
CA GLN A 178 -34.97 -13.42 -10.48
C GLN A 178 -33.59 -13.28 -9.82
N THR A 179 -33.49 -12.42 -8.82
CA THR A 179 -32.30 -12.26 -7.99
C THR A 179 -32.49 -12.94 -6.64
N THR A 180 -31.41 -13.43 -6.03
CA THR A 180 -31.42 -13.99 -4.68
C THR A 180 -31.16 -12.91 -3.63
N LEU A 181 -31.70 -13.10 -2.42
CA LEU A 181 -31.46 -12.19 -1.29
C LEU A 181 -29.98 -12.12 -0.93
N ALA A 182 -29.26 -13.24 -1.04
CA ALA A 182 -27.83 -13.31 -0.80
C ALA A 182 -27.04 -12.40 -1.77
N LEU A 183 -27.35 -12.46 -3.07
CA LEU A 183 -26.74 -11.59 -4.07
C LEU A 183 -27.05 -10.12 -3.78
N ARG A 184 -28.32 -9.76 -3.55
CA ARG A 184 -28.71 -8.37 -3.28
C ARG A 184 -28.03 -7.80 -2.03
N ARG A 185 -27.93 -8.57 -0.95
CA ARG A 185 -27.24 -8.14 0.29
C ARG A 185 -25.73 -7.98 0.08
N SER A 186 -25.10 -8.93 -0.61
CA SER A 186 -23.67 -8.83 -0.95
C SER A 186 -23.39 -7.57 -1.75
N CYS A 187 -24.15 -7.31 -2.81
CA CYS A 187 -23.91 -6.13 -3.63
C CYS A 187 -24.28 -4.82 -2.90
N ALA A 188 -25.29 -4.82 -2.02
CA ALA A 188 -25.61 -3.67 -1.19
C ALA A 188 -24.49 -3.31 -0.19
N ALA A 189 -23.82 -4.30 0.40
CA ALA A 189 -22.64 -4.07 1.25
C ALA A 189 -21.51 -3.40 0.45
N HIS A 190 -21.22 -3.89 -0.76
CA HIS A 190 -20.24 -3.28 -1.66
C HIS A 190 -20.65 -1.87 -2.11
N ALA A 191 -21.94 -1.63 -2.33
CA ALA A 191 -22.46 -0.32 -2.71
C ALA A 191 -22.23 0.74 -1.63
N PHE A 192 -22.47 0.42 -0.36
CA PHE A 192 -22.17 1.34 0.74
C PHE A 192 -20.67 1.55 0.93
N ALA A 193 -19.85 0.52 0.76
CA ALA A 193 -18.39 0.66 0.76
C ALA A 193 -17.91 1.59 -0.38
N THR A 194 -18.52 1.49 -1.57
CA THR A 194 -18.23 2.36 -2.72
C THR A 194 -18.52 3.82 -2.39
N THR A 195 -19.68 4.14 -1.81
CA THR A 195 -20.02 5.52 -1.43
C THR A 195 -19.17 6.03 -0.27
N ALA A 196 -18.78 5.17 0.67
CA ALA A 196 -17.87 5.56 1.76
C ALA A 196 -16.48 5.94 1.23
N ALA A 197 -15.95 5.18 0.26
CA ALA A 197 -14.69 5.52 -0.40
C ALA A 197 -14.79 6.82 -1.21
N TYR A 198 -15.91 7.03 -1.91
CA TYR A 198 -16.19 8.25 -2.67
C TYR A 198 -16.19 9.50 -1.78
N ASP A 199 -16.95 9.48 -0.69
CA ASP A 199 -17.03 10.59 0.26
C ASP A 199 -15.70 10.81 1.00
N ALA A 200 -14.94 9.74 1.27
CA ALA A 200 -13.60 9.83 1.84
C ALA A 200 -12.63 10.59 0.92
N ALA A 201 -12.67 10.34 -0.39
CA ALA A 201 -11.85 11.02 -1.38
C ALA A 201 -12.21 12.52 -1.47
N ILE A 202 -13.50 12.85 -1.49
CA ILE A 202 -13.99 14.25 -1.46
C ILE A 202 -13.51 14.95 -0.19
N SER A 203 -13.74 14.32 0.97
CA SER A 203 -13.34 14.88 2.27
C SER A 203 -11.84 15.14 2.35
N ALA A 204 -11.01 14.21 1.87
CA ALA A 204 -9.56 14.36 1.88
C ALA A 204 -9.11 15.52 0.96
N TYR A 205 -9.67 15.60 -0.26
CA TYR A 205 -9.35 16.67 -1.20
C TYR A 205 -9.74 18.05 -0.65
N LEU A 206 -10.98 18.21 -0.18
CA LEU A 206 -11.47 19.49 0.32
C LEU A 206 -10.75 19.93 1.60
N ALA A 207 -10.40 19.00 2.49
CA ALA A 207 -9.57 19.31 3.66
C ALA A 207 -8.21 19.86 3.25
N ALA A 208 -7.54 19.24 2.26
CA ALA A 208 -6.27 19.75 1.75
C ALA A 208 -6.37 21.13 1.09
N GLN A 209 -7.52 21.47 0.48
CA GLN A 209 -7.74 22.76 -0.17
C GLN A 209 -8.15 23.88 0.80
N TRP A 210 -8.92 23.56 1.84
CA TRP A 210 -9.55 24.57 2.71
C TRP A 210 -8.98 24.63 4.12
N LEU A 211 -8.31 23.57 4.60
CA LEU A 211 -7.85 23.43 5.98
C LEU A 211 -6.32 23.31 6.09
N SER A 212 -5.58 23.74 5.05
CA SER A 212 -4.14 23.48 4.79
C SER A 212 -3.11 23.99 5.81
N ASN A 213 -3.53 24.40 7.01
CA ASN A 213 -2.65 24.97 8.02
C ASN A 213 -2.05 23.93 8.99
N GLU A 214 -2.36 22.63 8.84
CA GLU A 214 -1.86 21.57 9.72
C GLU A 214 -1.07 20.50 8.94
N ASP A 215 0.06 20.06 9.51
CA ASP A 215 0.92 18.99 8.96
C ASP A 215 0.26 17.60 8.97
N LEU A 216 -0.74 17.43 9.83
CA LEU A 216 -1.52 16.21 10.02
C LEU A 216 -3.01 16.55 9.86
N PRO A 217 -3.82 15.69 9.22
CA PRO A 217 -5.22 15.97 9.01
C PRO A 217 -6.03 15.81 10.31
N SER A 218 -7.03 16.67 10.51
CA SER A 218 -7.97 16.57 11.63
C SER A 218 -8.87 15.31 11.54
N THR A 219 -9.10 14.81 10.32
CA THR A 219 -9.86 13.58 10.03
C THR A 219 -9.09 12.74 9.02
N LEU A 220 -8.77 11.49 9.38
CA LEU A 220 -8.12 10.54 8.48
C LEU A 220 -9.11 9.46 8.03
N ASN A 221 -9.43 9.45 6.74
CA ASN A 221 -10.24 8.39 6.12
C ASN A 221 -9.33 7.38 5.42
N LEU A 222 -9.45 6.10 5.77
CA LEU A 222 -8.70 4.99 5.16
C LEU A 222 -9.67 4.01 4.47
N PRO A 223 -10.18 4.33 3.27
CA PRO A 223 -10.97 3.40 2.48
C PRO A 223 -10.07 2.27 1.94
N LEU A 224 -10.06 1.16 2.66
CA LEU A 224 -9.25 -0.01 2.35
C LEU A 224 -10.06 -1.08 1.64
N SER A 225 -9.50 -1.66 0.59
CA SER A 225 -10.05 -2.79 -0.15
C SER A 225 -9.20 -4.03 0.07
N ARG A 226 -9.84 -5.15 0.38
CA ARG A 226 -9.13 -6.43 0.53
C ARG A 226 -8.65 -6.90 -0.84
N SER A 227 -7.33 -6.98 -1.02
CA SER A 227 -6.72 -7.46 -2.26
C SER A 227 -6.66 -8.99 -2.35
N GLY A 228 -6.69 -9.67 -1.20
CA GLY A 228 -6.65 -11.14 -1.14
C GLY A 228 -6.59 -11.67 0.28
N SER A 229 -7.01 -12.92 0.46
CA SER A 229 -6.76 -13.67 1.69
C SER A 229 -5.30 -14.11 1.71
N LEU A 230 -4.64 -14.01 2.86
CA LEU A 230 -3.36 -14.67 3.07
C LEU A 230 -3.60 -16.01 3.77
N ARG A 231 -2.66 -16.94 3.64
CA ARG A 231 -2.75 -18.25 4.29
C ARG A 231 -2.93 -18.14 5.80
N TYR A 232 -2.26 -17.18 6.42
CA TYR A 232 -2.36 -16.78 7.82
C TYR A 232 -1.70 -15.39 7.99
N GLY A 233 -1.80 -14.80 9.18
CA GLY A 233 -1.13 -13.57 9.61
C GLY A 233 0.35 -13.83 9.92
N GLU A 234 0.88 -13.25 11.00
CA GLU A 234 2.27 -13.54 11.40
C GLU A 234 2.47 -15.01 11.79
N ASN A 235 1.45 -15.61 12.42
CA ASN A 235 1.48 -16.98 12.92
C ASN A 235 0.34 -17.84 12.32
N PRO A 236 0.51 -19.17 12.16
CA PRO A 236 -0.48 -20.04 11.52
C PRO A 236 -1.90 -20.02 12.10
N HIS A 237 -2.06 -19.72 13.39
CA HIS A 237 -3.35 -19.67 14.07
C HIS A 237 -4.09 -18.32 13.90
N GLN A 238 -3.43 -17.32 13.28
CA GLN A 238 -3.99 -16.00 13.05
C GLN A 238 -4.45 -15.89 11.60
N PRO A 239 -5.70 -15.54 11.28
CA PRO A 239 -6.10 -15.22 9.91
C PRO A 239 -5.45 -13.90 9.46
N GLY A 240 -5.02 -13.83 8.20
CA GLY A 240 -4.36 -12.65 7.62
C GLY A 240 -4.94 -12.26 6.26
N SER A 241 -4.86 -10.98 5.89
CA SER A 241 -5.25 -10.50 4.56
C SER A 241 -4.51 -9.22 4.21
N LEU A 242 -4.24 -9.04 2.92
CA LEU A 242 -3.68 -7.80 2.40
C LEU A 242 -4.81 -6.84 2.04
N TYR A 243 -4.68 -5.59 2.47
CA TYR A 243 -5.55 -4.50 2.08
C TYR A 243 -4.75 -3.45 1.31
N THR A 244 -5.33 -2.92 0.24
CA THR A 244 -4.81 -1.80 -0.55
C THR A 244 -5.76 -0.62 -0.39
N GLY A 245 -5.30 0.59 -0.72
CA GLY A 245 -6.08 1.78 -0.42
C GLY A 245 -5.59 3.03 -1.14
N PRO A 246 -5.90 4.22 -0.61
CA PRO A 246 -5.66 5.49 -1.28
C PRO A 246 -4.16 5.77 -1.48
N ALA A 247 -3.87 6.69 -2.40
CA ALA A 247 -2.51 7.08 -2.77
C ALA A 247 -1.62 7.53 -1.60
N LEU A 248 -2.21 7.99 -0.48
CA LEU A 248 -1.47 8.35 0.74
C LEU A 248 -0.68 7.18 1.33
N LEU A 249 -1.05 5.93 1.04
CA LEU A 249 -0.32 4.74 1.48
C LEU A 249 0.92 4.44 0.60
N GLY A 250 1.11 5.17 -0.51
CA GLY A 250 2.16 4.93 -1.47
C GLY A 250 1.96 3.64 -2.27
N SER A 251 3.01 3.21 -2.96
CA SER A 251 3.06 1.94 -3.69
C SER A 251 4.31 1.14 -3.35
N GLY A 252 4.22 -0.19 -3.49
CA GLY A 252 5.28 -1.11 -3.14
C GLY A 252 4.94 -2.56 -3.50
N ILE A 253 5.17 -3.48 -2.57
CA ILE A 253 4.96 -4.93 -2.76
C ILE A 253 3.55 -5.29 -3.25
N PRO A 254 2.45 -4.65 -2.79
CA PRO A 254 1.12 -4.94 -3.31
C PRO A 254 0.95 -4.70 -4.82
N GLN A 255 1.80 -3.89 -5.44
CA GLN A 255 1.81 -3.61 -6.88
C GLN A 255 2.86 -4.43 -7.65
N ALA A 256 3.59 -5.33 -6.98
CA ALA A 256 4.58 -6.17 -7.64
C ALA A 256 3.91 -7.28 -8.47
N ASN A 257 4.48 -7.58 -9.62
CA ASN A 257 4.11 -8.75 -10.41
C ASN A 257 4.91 -9.97 -9.92
N GLN A 258 4.21 -11.01 -9.46
CA GLN A 258 4.84 -12.25 -9.04
C GLN A 258 5.08 -13.15 -10.26
N LEU A 259 6.35 -13.32 -10.64
CA LEU A 259 6.77 -14.06 -11.83
C LEU A 259 6.98 -15.57 -11.57
N HIS A 260 7.08 -15.99 -10.31
CA HIS A 260 7.33 -17.39 -9.91
C HIS A 260 7.00 -17.62 -8.44
N GLY A 261 6.93 -18.90 -8.06
CA GLY A 261 6.88 -19.34 -6.66
C GLY A 261 5.48 -19.42 -6.07
N LYS A 262 5.44 -19.78 -4.78
CA LYS A 262 4.20 -19.90 -3.99
C LYS A 262 3.60 -18.53 -3.66
N GLU A 263 2.35 -18.48 -3.23
CA GLU A 263 1.75 -17.26 -2.67
C GLU A 263 2.63 -16.63 -1.57
N LEU A 264 2.62 -15.30 -1.50
CA LEU A 264 3.29 -14.53 -0.45
C LEU A 264 2.56 -14.70 0.89
N SER A 265 3.32 -14.95 1.95
CA SER A 265 2.79 -14.89 3.33
C SER A 265 2.76 -13.46 3.87
N TYR A 266 2.12 -13.26 5.02
CA TYR A 266 2.15 -11.98 5.75
C TYR A 266 3.59 -11.51 6.01
N ASN A 267 4.43 -12.38 6.57
CA ASN A 267 5.82 -12.07 6.87
C ASN A 267 6.62 -11.80 5.59
N ASN A 268 6.32 -12.50 4.48
CA ASN A 268 6.96 -12.22 3.20
C ASN A 268 6.68 -10.79 2.74
N ILE A 269 5.43 -10.32 2.85
CA ILE A 269 5.05 -8.96 2.44
C ILE A 269 5.75 -7.92 3.33
N ASN A 270 5.76 -8.13 4.65
CA ASN A 270 6.39 -7.23 5.61
C ASN A 270 7.90 -7.08 5.38
N ASP A 271 8.60 -8.21 5.30
CA ASP A 271 10.06 -8.23 5.09
C ASP A 271 10.43 -7.74 3.68
N ALA A 272 9.63 -8.05 2.66
CA ALA A 272 9.81 -7.54 1.30
C ALA A 272 9.67 -6.02 1.21
N ALA A 273 8.70 -5.44 1.93
CA ALA A 273 8.51 -4.00 1.99
C ALA A 273 9.71 -3.31 2.66
N ALA A 274 10.24 -3.89 3.75
CA ALA A 274 11.43 -3.38 4.42
C ALA A 274 12.68 -3.46 3.50
N ALA A 275 12.91 -4.60 2.85
CA ALA A 275 14.04 -4.79 1.93
C ALA A 275 13.98 -3.81 0.74
N LEU A 276 12.82 -3.70 0.10
CA LEU A 276 12.61 -2.79 -1.02
C LEU A 276 12.80 -1.33 -0.62
N SER A 277 12.27 -0.93 0.54
CA SER A 277 12.40 0.45 1.03
C SER A 277 13.86 0.84 1.24
N LEU A 278 14.63 0.01 1.95
CA LEU A 278 16.06 0.31 2.18
C LEU A 278 16.87 0.24 0.88
N SER A 279 16.61 -0.73 0.00
CA SER A 279 17.30 -0.80 -1.30
C SER A 279 17.07 0.47 -2.14
N ARG A 280 15.83 0.97 -2.19
CA ARG A 280 15.51 2.22 -2.90
C ARG A 280 16.24 3.43 -2.30
N GLN A 281 16.35 3.51 -0.98
CA GLN A 281 17.07 4.61 -0.32
C GLN A 281 18.56 4.56 -0.64
N LEU A 282 19.18 3.38 -0.59
CA LEU A 282 20.59 3.22 -0.95
C LEU A 282 20.85 3.53 -2.42
N ALA A 283 19.95 3.13 -3.31
CA ALA A 283 20.02 3.49 -4.73
C ALA A 283 19.88 5.01 -4.95
N ALA A 284 19.03 5.69 -4.18
CA ALA A 284 18.89 7.15 -4.27
C ALA A 284 20.16 7.90 -3.80
N LEU A 285 20.89 7.35 -2.83
CA LEU A 285 22.17 7.93 -2.36
C LEU A 285 23.32 7.72 -3.34
N SER A 286 23.29 6.63 -4.11
CA SER A 286 24.30 6.29 -5.11
C SER A 286 23.65 5.88 -6.43
N PRO A 287 23.13 6.83 -7.24
CA PRO A 287 22.31 6.52 -8.43
C PRO A 287 23.02 5.69 -9.51
N THR A 288 24.35 5.69 -9.53
CA THR A 288 25.16 4.92 -10.47
C THR A 288 25.55 3.54 -9.94
N ALA A 289 25.25 3.24 -8.67
CA ALA A 289 25.54 1.95 -8.04
C ALA A 289 24.27 1.09 -7.95
N THR A 290 24.46 -0.22 -8.02
CA THR A 290 23.45 -1.20 -7.65
C THR A 290 23.48 -1.40 -6.14
N SER A 291 22.32 -1.35 -5.50
CA SER A 291 22.15 -1.74 -4.09
C SER A 291 21.58 -3.15 -4.01
N ALA A 292 22.00 -3.90 -2.99
CA ALA A 292 21.36 -5.15 -2.59
C ALA A 292 21.15 -5.13 -1.07
N VAL A 293 19.94 -5.49 -0.63
CA VAL A 293 19.53 -5.50 0.77
C VAL A 293 18.88 -6.82 1.09
N ILE A 294 19.29 -7.43 2.20
CA ILE A 294 18.76 -8.68 2.72
C ILE A 294 18.12 -8.42 4.08
N VAL A 295 16.84 -8.74 4.21
CA VAL A 295 16.06 -8.60 5.43
C VAL A 295 15.63 -9.97 5.95
N LYS A 296 15.59 -10.10 7.27
CA LYS A 296 14.94 -11.20 7.96
C LYS A 296 14.27 -10.68 9.22
N HIS A 297 12.98 -10.95 9.40
CA HIS A 297 12.19 -10.47 10.54
C HIS A 297 12.28 -8.93 10.71
N ALA A 298 11.97 -8.23 9.61
CA ALA A 298 11.98 -6.77 9.47
C ALA A 298 13.32 -6.05 9.73
N ASN A 299 14.42 -6.77 9.95
CA ASN A 299 15.74 -6.19 10.19
C ASN A 299 16.72 -6.52 9.06
N PRO A 300 17.48 -5.55 8.52
CA PRO A 300 18.50 -5.83 7.52
C PRO A 300 19.67 -6.60 8.15
N CYS A 301 19.91 -7.82 7.66
CA CYS A 301 21.09 -8.61 8.02
C CYS A 301 22.23 -8.50 7.01
N GLY A 302 21.93 -7.99 5.81
CA GLY A 302 22.91 -7.71 4.76
C GLY A 302 22.51 -6.47 3.98
N ALA A 303 23.49 -5.62 3.65
CA ALA A 303 23.29 -4.47 2.78
C ALA A 303 24.62 -4.14 2.10
N ALA A 304 24.58 -3.83 0.81
CA ALA A 304 25.74 -3.37 0.07
C ALA A 304 25.34 -2.48 -1.11
N THR A 305 26.29 -1.67 -1.57
CA THR A 305 26.26 -1.06 -2.90
C THR A 305 27.43 -1.58 -3.70
N ALA A 306 27.32 -1.69 -5.02
CA ALA A 306 28.42 -2.05 -5.92
C ALA A 306 28.13 -1.62 -7.37
N SER A 307 29.10 -1.77 -8.28
CA SER A 307 28.92 -1.43 -9.70
C SER A 307 27.99 -2.39 -10.45
N THR A 308 27.84 -3.64 -9.99
CA THR A 308 27.03 -4.67 -10.64
C THR A 308 26.10 -5.38 -9.65
N PRO A 309 24.98 -5.96 -10.10
CA PRO A 309 24.12 -6.77 -9.25
C PRO A 309 24.85 -7.96 -8.62
N LEU A 310 25.71 -8.66 -9.37
CA LEU A 310 26.54 -9.75 -8.86
C LEU A 310 27.34 -9.35 -7.62
N HIS A 311 28.06 -8.23 -7.70
CA HIS A 311 28.93 -7.76 -6.63
C HIS A 311 28.11 -7.27 -5.42
N ALA A 312 27.04 -6.51 -5.66
CA ALA A 312 26.18 -6.02 -4.59
C ALA A 312 25.53 -7.17 -3.82
N ILE A 313 25.02 -8.20 -4.53
CA ILE A 313 24.44 -9.40 -3.92
C ILE A 313 25.50 -10.16 -3.11
N SER A 314 26.70 -10.33 -3.66
CA SER A 314 27.78 -11.06 -2.98
C SER A 314 28.18 -10.37 -1.68
N ASP A 315 28.37 -9.04 -1.70
CA ASP A 315 28.76 -8.25 -0.55
C ASP A 315 27.64 -8.16 0.50
N ALA A 316 26.38 -8.09 0.07
CA ALA A 316 25.24 -8.11 0.99
C ALA A 316 25.11 -9.47 1.71
N ILE A 317 25.29 -10.60 1.01
CA ILE A 317 25.28 -11.94 1.62
C ILE A 317 26.44 -12.08 2.62
N ALA A 318 27.61 -11.53 2.29
CA ALA A 318 28.80 -11.56 3.15
C ALA A 318 28.66 -10.73 4.44
N GLY A 319 27.58 -9.97 4.63
CA GLY A 319 27.30 -9.26 5.88
C GLY A 319 27.00 -10.22 7.04
N ASP A 320 25.97 -11.05 6.89
CA ASP A 320 25.69 -12.16 7.79
C ASP A 320 25.15 -13.36 6.99
N PRO A 321 26.03 -14.25 6.48
CA PRO A 321 25.62 -15.37 5.63
C PRO A 321 24.61 -16.31 6.29
N LEU A 322 24.74 -16.50 7.62
CA LEU A 322 23.85 -17.38 8.38
C LEU A 322 22.45 -16.78 8.52
N ALA A 323 22.36 -15.47 8.79
CA ALA A 323 21.07 -14.79 8.85
C ALA A 323 20.46 -14.62 7.44
N ALA A 324 21.26 -14.40 6.41
CA ALA A 324 20.81 -14.23 5.03
C ALA A 324 20.09 -15.49 4.49
N TYR A 325 20.46 -16.68 4.95
CA TYR A 325 19.81 -17.92 4.54
C TYR A 325 18.33 -17.94 4.93
N GLY A 326 17.45 -18.09 3.94
CA GLY A 326 15.99 -18.00 4.07
C GLY A 326 15.47 -16.58 4.28
N GLY A 327 16.30 -15.56 4.05
CA GLY A 327 15.89 -14.16 4.09
C GLY A 327 15.12 -13.72 2.84
N ILE A 328 14.91 -12.41 2.74
CA ILE A 328 14.33 -11.73 1.58
C ILE A 328 15.32 -10.74 1.04
N ILE A 329 15.57 -10.78 -0.27
CA ILE A 329 16.54 -9.91 -0.94
C ILE A 329 15.84 -8.95 -1.92
N ALA A 330 16.21 -7.68 -1.85
CA ALA A 330 15.84 -6.66 -2.81
C ALA A 330 17.09 -6.09 -3.49
N VAL A 331 17.03 -5.94 -4.82
CA VAL A 331 18.11 -5.41 -5.65
C VAL A 331 17.58 -4.26 -6.50
N SER A 332 18.28 -3.13 -6.54
CA SER A 332 17.81 -1.92 -7.22
C SER A 332 18.00 -1.91 -8.74
N SER A 333 18.62 -2.95 -9.28
CA SER A 333 18.95 -3.10 -10.71
C SER A 333 18.43 -4.43 -11.25
N PRO A 334 18.22 -4.56 -12.58
CA PRO A 334 17.81 -5.83 -13.18
C PRO A 334 18.76 -6.98 -12.85
N ILE A 335 18.21 -8.18 -12.65
CA ILE A 335 19.01 -9.39 -12.40
C ILE A 335 19.40 -10.02 -13.75
N ASP A 336 20.71 -10.11 -13.97
CA ASP A 336 21.33 -10.77 -15.11
C ASP A 336 21.77 -12.21 -14.79
N GLU A 337 22.37 -12.89 -15.76
CA GLU A 337 22.81 -14.28 -15.66
C GLU A 337 23.89 -14.47 -14.60
N ALA A 338 24.80 -13.49 -14.47
CA ALA A 338 25.89 -13.52 -13.51
C ALA A 338 25.36 -13.42 -12.06
N ALA A 339 24.43 -12.48 -11.82
CA ALA A 339 23.74 -12.33 -10.56
C ALA A 339 22.87 -13.55 -10.23
N ALA A 340 22.15 -14.10 -11.21
CA ALA A 340 21.37 -15.33 -11.04
C ALA A 340 22.27 -16.54 -10.68
N ALA A 341 23.43 -16.69 -11.33
CA ALA A 341 24.38 -17.75 -11.01
C ALA A 341 24.85 -17.67 -9.55
N ARG A 342 25.11 -16.45 -9.06
CA ARG A 342 25.46 -16.20 -7.65
C ARG A 342 24.33 -16.54 -6.68
N LEU A 343 23.08 -16.28 -7.05
CA LEU A 343 21.89 -16.62 -6.26
C LEU A 343 21.55 -18.13 -6.28
N CYS A 344 22.07 -18.86 -7.27
CA CYS A 344 21.84 -20.29 -7.44
C CYS A 344 22.88 -21.19 -6.75
N THR A 345 23.90 -20.63 -6.10
CA THR A 345 24.91 -21.40 -5.36
C THR A 345 24.27 -22.19 -4.20
N LYS A 346 24.94 -23.26 -3.75
CA LYS A 346 24.34 -24.23 -2.81
C LYS A 346 24.13 -23.68 -1.40
N ASP A 347 24.94 -22.69 -1.03
CA ASP A 347 24.95 -22.01 0.27
C ASP A 347 23.95 -20.84 0.35
N VAL A 348 23.23 -20.55 -0.74
CA VAL A 348 22.26 -19.46 -0.81
C VAL A 348 20.85 -20.02 -0.90
N PHE A 349 19.95 -19.43 -0.13
CA PHE A 349 18.51 -19.65 -0.25
C PHE A 349 17.79 -18.38 0.20
N PHE A 350 16.80 -17.94 -0.57
CA PHE A 350 15.92 -16.82 -0.23
C PHE A 350 14.46 -17.24 -0.39
N GLU A 351 13.58 -16.70 0.46
CA GLU A 351 12.13 -16.90 0.35
C GLU A 351 11.54 -16.01 -0.75
N VAL A 352 12.07 -14.79 -0.89
CA VAL A 352 11.62 -13.78 -1.86
C VAL A 352 12.83 -13.05 -2.46
N LEU A 353 12.81 -12.87 -3.79
CA LEU A 353 13.75 -12.05 -4.56
C LEU A 353 12.98 -10.93 -5.26
N ILE A 354 13.45 -9.70 -5.10
CA ILE A 354 12.77 -8.48 -5.57
C ILE A 354 13.75 -7.69 -6.44
N ALA A 355 13.32 -7.34 -7.65
CA ALA A 355 14.11 -6.53 -8.58
C ALA A 355 13.18 -5.78 -9.56
N PRO A 356 13.66 -4.70 -10.20
CA PRO A 356 12.89 -3.99 -11.22
C PRO A 356 12.70 -4.82 -12.51
N ASP A 357 13.63 -5.72 -12.84
CA ASP A 357 13.50 -6.64 -13.95
C ASP A 357 14.44 -7.86 -13.85
N TYR A 358 14.25 -8.82 -14.75
CA TYR A 358 15.06 -10.03 -14.87
C TYR A 358 15.33 -10.33 -16.33
N SER A 359 16.58 -10.67 -16.70
CA SER A 359 16.83 -11.22 -18.03
C SER A 359 16.08 -12.56 -18.17
N PRO A 360 15.65 -12.96 -19.39
CA PRO A 360 14.97 -14.23 -19.59
C PRO A 360 15.78 -15.43 -19.07
N ALA A 361 17.08 -15.48 -19.36
CA ALA A 361 17.96 -16.57 -18.93
C ALA A 361 18.19 -16.56 -17.40
N ALA A 362 18.31 -15.39 -16.78
CA ALA A 362 18.39 -15.27 -15.32
C ALA A 362 17.12 -15.81 -14.64
N LEU A 363 15.95 -15.43 -15.16
CA LEU A 363 14.66 -15.86 -14.63
C LEU A 363 14.47 -17.38 -14.75
N ASP A 364 14.84 -17.97 -15.88
CA ASP A 364 14.74 -19.41 -16.10
C ASP A 364 15.70 -20.21 -15.19
N ALA A 365 16.93 -19.72 -14.99
CA ALA A 365 17.88 -20.32 -14.07
C ALA A 365 17.35 -20.32 -12.62
N LEU A 366 16.81 -19.19 -12.17
CA LEU A 366 16.23 -19.05 -10.82
C LEU A 366 15.01 -19.95 -10.62
N ARG A 367 14.10 -20.00 -11.61
CA ARG A 367 12.92 -20.88 -11.59
C ARG A 367 13.28 -22.35 -11.53
N THR A 368 14.28 -22.76 -12.31
CA THR A 368 14.77 -24.14 -12.38
C THR A 368 15.41 -24.56 -11.07
N ARG A 369 16.20 -23.67 -10.46
CA ARG A 369 16.89 -23.95 -9.20
C ARG A 369 15.93 -24.00 -8.00
N TRP A 370 14.98 -23.07 -7.95
CA TRP A 370 14.16 -22.82 -6.75
C TRP A 370 12.66 -22.83 -7.07
N GLN A 371 12.01 -23.98 -6.94
CA GLN A 371 10.57 -24.14 -7.21
C GLN A 371 9.68 -23.20 -6.37
N ASN A 372 10.07 -22.91 -5.13
CA ASN A 372 9.25 -22.15 -4.17
C ASN A 372 9.65 -20.68 -4.01
N LEU A 373 10.74 -20.23 -4.63
CA LEU A 373 11.22 -18.86 -4.54
C LEU A 373 10.19 -17.90 -5.15
N ARG A 374 9.75 -16.89 -4.39
CA ARG A 374 8.89 -15.83 -4.95
C ARG A 374 9.78 -14.83 -5.67
N ILE A 375 9.60 -14.72 -6.97
CA ILE A 375 10.32 -13.76 -7.80
C ILE A 375 9.37 -12.61 -8.08
N LEU A 376 9.66 -11.43 -7.54
CA LEU A 376 8.83 -10.25 -7.66
C LEU A 376 9.49 -9.24 -8.61
N LYS A 377 8.72 -8.80 -9.61
CA LYS A 377 9.04 -7.65 -10.46
C LYS A 377 8.27 -6.43 -9.96
N VAL A 378 8.99 -5.43 -9.45
CA VAL A 378 8.38 -4.19 -8.97
C VAL A 378 8.28 -3.16 -10.11
N PRO A 379 7.24 -2.31 -10.14
CA PRO A 379 7.16 -1.18 -11.06
C PRO A 379 8.39 -0.26 -10.96
N SER A 380 8.81 0.30 -12.09
CA SER A 380 9.95 1.24 -12.15
C SER A 380 9.69 2.55 -11.41
N SER A 381 8.43 2.95 -11.29
CA SER A 381 7.99 4.11 -10.53
C SER A 381 7.14 3.65 -9.36
N LEU A 382 7.63 3.92 -8.16
CA LEU A 382 6.91 3.70 -6.92
C LEU A 382 6.77 5.04 -6.19
N THR A 383 5.63 5.22 -5.54
CA THR A 383 5.32 6.40 -4.73
C THR A 383 5.54 6.06 -3.27
N ASP A 384 6.10 7.01 -2.53
CA ASP A 384 6.31 6.80 -1.10
C ASP A 384 5.04 7.14 -0.31
N PRO A 385 4.81 6.48 0.83
CA PRO A 385 3.69 6.83 1.70
C PRO A 385 3.79 8.27 2.19
N THR A 386 2.63 8.92 2.35
CA THR A 386 2.51 10.24 2.99
C THR A 386 2.63 10.12 4.51
N PHE A 387 2.06 9.06 5.09
CA PHE A 387 2.07 8.79 6.52
C PHE A 387 2.50 7.35 6.82
N GLU A 388 3.17 7.16 7.95
CA GLU A 388 3.31 5.87 8.62
C GLU A 388 2.20 5.71 9.66
N LEU A 389 1.59 4.53 9.69
CA LEU A 389 0.43 4.21 10.51
C LEU A 389 0.79 3.08 11.46
N ARG A 390 0.49 3.23 12.76
CA ARG A 390 0.66 2.17 13.76
C ARG A 390 -0.61 1.98 14.57
N SER A 391 -1.15 0.76 14.55
CA SER A 391 -2.29 0.40 15.37
C SER A 391 -1.90 0.36 16.85
N VAL A 392 -2.78 0.90 17.70
CA VAL A 392 -2.72 0.77 19.17
C VAL A 392 -4.13 0.44 19.69
N PRO A 393 -4.29 -0.22 20.85
CA PRO A 393 -5.62 -0.45 21.40
C PRO A 393 -6.43 0.85 21.52
N GLY A 394 -7.55 0.93 20.82
CA GLY A 394 -8.42 2.11 20.81
C GLY A 394 -8.10 3.18 19.76
N GLY A 395 -7.04 3.04 18.94
CA GLY A 395 -6.72 4.06 17.94
C GLY A 395 -5.57 3.72 16.98
N ILE A 396 -5.10 4.75 16.26
CA ILE A 396 -3.97 4.66 15.32
C ILE A 396 -3.04 5.86 15.56
N LEU A 397 -1.75 5.60 15.70
CA LEU A 397 -0.71 6.62 15.67
C LEU A 397 -0.34 6.92 14.22
N ILE A 398 -0.19 8.20 13.90
CA ILE A 398 0.19 8.67 12.56
C ILE A 398 1.43 9.56 12.66
N GLN A 399 2.36 9.40 11.72
CA GLN A 399 3.53 10.28 11.59
C GLN A 399 3.96 10.40 10.13
N LYS A 400 4.75 11.41 9.79
CA LYS A 400 5.44 11.44 8.49
C LYS A 400 6.54 10.36 8.48
N PRO A 401 6.78 9.66 7.36
CA PRO A 401 7.89 8.73 7.26
C PRO A 401 9.21 9.42 7.52
N ASP A 402 10.12 8.73 8.21
CA ASP A 402 11.48 9.23 8.42
C ASP A 402 12.26 9.21 7.10
N ARG A 403 12.56 10.39 6.56
CA ARG A 403 13.31 10.60 5.30
C ARG A 403 14.56 11.46 5.49
N THR A 404 14.77 11.95 6.71
CA THR A 404 15.89 12.85 7.00
C THR A 404 17.17 12.02 7.01
N LEU A 405 18.24 12.55 6.42
CA LEU A 405 19.58 11.99 6.49
C LEU A 405 20.55 13.15 6.75
N ALA A 406 21.68 12.86 7.39
CA ALA A 406 22.75 13.82 7.59
C ALA A 406 23.48 14.08 6.27
N VAL A 407 23.02 15.09 5.51
CA VAL A 407 23.66 15.49 4.26
C VAL A 407 24.62 16.67 4.50
N GLY A 408 25.85 16.56 4.01
CA GLY A 408 26.82 17.66 3.97
C GLY A 408 27.24 18.17 5.37
N PRO A 409 27.09 19.48 5.68
CA PRO A 409 27.60 20.09 6.92
C PRO A 409 26.93 19.60 8.22
N ALA A 410 25.92 18.72 8.13
CA ALA A 410 25.28 18.10 9.29
C ALA A 410 26.16 17.04 9.99
N LEU A 411 27.19 16.52 9.30
CA LEU A 411 28.11 15.53 9.86
C LEU A 411 29.31 16.26 10.50
N VAL A 412 29.24 16.47 11.81
CA VAL A 412 30.20 17.28 12.58
C VAL A 412 31.30 16.40 13.13
N HIS A 413 32.57 16.75 12.85
CA HIS A 413 33.72 16.14 13.50
C HIS A 413 33.83 16.61 14.95
N ALA A 414 33.52 15.71 15.89
CA ALA A 414 33.40 16.03 17.30
C ALA A 414 34.67 15.71 18.11
N ALA A 415 35.42 14.66 17.73
CA ALA A 415 36.65 14.25 18.41
C ALA A 415 37.53 13.35 17.54
N GLY A 416 38.81 13.26 17.89
CA GLY A 416 39.80 12.38 17.27
C GLY A 416 40.44 12.95 16.00
N PRO A 417 41.08 12.08 15.19
CA PRO A 417 41.62 12.46 13.89
C PRO A 417 40.52 12.83 12.91
N ALA A 418 40.83 13.72 11.96
CA ALA A 418 39.90 14.11 10.90
C ALA A 418 39.40 12.89 10.10
N PRO A 419 38.10 12.85 9.70
CA PRO A 419 37.55 11.70 8.99
C PRO A 419 38.18 11.54 7.60
N SER A 420 38.49 10.31 7.23
CA SER A 420 38.92 9.95 5.88
C SER A 420 37.75 9.93 4.89
N ALA A 421 38.02 10.01 3.58
CA ALA A 421 36.97 9.87 2.57
C ALA A 421 36.22 8.52 2.66
N PRO A 422 36.89 7.37 2.89
CA PRO A 422 36.21 6.11 3.20
C PRO A 422 35.31 6.16 4.44
N HIS A 423 35.74 6.82 5.53
CA HIS A 423 34.90 6.98 6.73
C HIS A 423 33.59 7.69 6.39
N LEU A 424 33.66 8.80 5.66
CA LEU A 424 32.48 9.57 5.26
C LEU A 424 31.57 8.80 4.30
N ALA A 425 32.15 8.04 3.36
CA ALA A 425 31.38 7.21 2.43
C ALA A 425 30.61 6.10 3.16
N VAL A 426 31.27 5.42 4.11
CA VAL A 426 30.64 4.36 4.90
C VAL A 426 29.61 4.94 5.88
N ALA A 427 29.89 6.08 6.52
CA ALA A 427 28.93 6.74 7.41
C ALA A 427 27.61 7.08 6.69
N ARG A 428 27.69 7.66 5.49
CA ARG A 428 26.51 7.96 4.65
C ARG A 428 25.74 6.70 4.23
N PHE A 429 26.44 5.59 4.01
CA PHE A 429 25.82 4.31 3.71
C PHE A 429 25.14 3.70 4.94
N LEU A 430 25.79 3.76 6.11
CA LEU A 430 25.30 3.14 7.33
C LEU A 430 24.12 3.87 7.96
N GLU A 431 23.96 5.17 7.75
CA GLU A 431 22.84 5.94 8.30
C GLU A 431 21.45 5.37 7.93
N PRO A 432 21.08 5.21 6.63
CA PRO A 432 19.81 4.60 6.26
C PRO A 432 19.72 3.12 6.67
N VAL A 433 20.84 2.39 6.71
CA VAL A 433 20.89 1.00 7.19
C VAL A 433 20.55 0.93 8.67
N CYS A 434 21.13 1.82 9.49
CA CYS A 434 20.88 1.90 10.92
C CYS A 434 19.43 2.30 11.21
N ARG A 435 18.92 3.29 10.47
CA ARG A 435 17.52 3.72 10.53
C ARG A 435 16.51 2.61 10.21
N ALA A 436 16.90 1.63 9.40
CA ALA A 436 16.06 0.49 9.05
C ALA A 436 16.10 -0.66 10.09
N LEU A 437 17.00 -0.62 11.07
CA LEU A 437 17.07 -1.58 12.17
C LEU A 437 16.10 -1.16 13.28
N ASN A 438 15.54 -2.14 13.98
CA ASN A 438 14.77 -1.87 15.19
C ASN A 438 15.68 -1.34 16.30
N SER A 439 15.21 -0.34 17.02
CA SER A 439 15.94 0.29 18.12
C SER A 439 15.90 -0.56 19.39
N ASN A 440 16.94 -0.54 20.23
CA ASN A 440 18.21 0.19 20.07
C ASN A 440 19.11 -0.48 19.02
N ALA A 441 19.57 0.29 18.03
CA ALA A 441 20.41 -0.22 16.94
C ALA A 441 21.85 0.34 16.96
N VAL A 442 22.81 -0.54 16.67
CA VAL A 442 24.18 -0.19 16.28
C VAL A 442 24.56 -1.08 15.10
N CYS A 443 25.09 -0.50 14.03
CA CYS A 443 25.60 -1.26 12.88
C CYS A 443 27.06 -0.91 12.60
N ILE A 444 27.80 -1.88 12.08
CA ILE A 444 29.20 -1.77 11.71
C ILE A 444 29.32 -2.08 10.23
N GLY A 445 30.05 -1.25 9.50
CA GLY A 445 30.32 -1.47 8.09
C GLY A 445 31.63 -0.85 7.65
N GLY A 446 31.99 -1.12 6.41
CA GLY A 446 33.23 -0.67 5.83
C GLY A 446 33.23 -0.84 4.32
N ILE A 447 34.40 -0.66 3.72
CA ILE A 447 34.59 -0.92 2.30
C ILE A 447 34.68 -2.43 2.10
N GLY A 448 33.76 -2.97 1.30
CA GLY A 448 33.71 -4.37 0.92
C GLY A 448 34.79 -4.76 -0.10
N GLU A 449 34.76 -6.02 -0.52
CA GLU A 449 35.73 -6.57 -1.47
C GLU A 449 35.68 -5.83 -2.82
N HIS A 450 34.50 -5.33 -3.19
CA HIS A 450 34.26 -4.61 -4.43
C HIS A 450 34.40 -3.08 -4.29
N SER A 451 35.25 -2.63 -3.36
CA SER A 451 35.64 -1.21 -3.17
C SER A 451 34.48 -0.25 -2.89
N THR A 452 33.38 -0.77 -2.36
CA THR A 452 32.14 -0.03 -2.09
C THR A 452 31.60 -0.38 -0.71
N PRO A 453 30.80 0.51 -0.06
CA PRO A 453 30.32 0.26 1.30
C PRO A 453 29.42 -0.98 1.41
N ARG A 454 29.64 -1.78 2.45
CA ARG A 454 28.75 -2.88 2.86
C ARG A 454 28.62 -2.97 4.38
N LEU A 455 27.53 -3.58 4.83
CA LEU A 455 27.28 -3.94 6.22
C LEU A 455 28.17 -5.14 6.60
N PHE A 456 28.84 -5.07 7.76
CA PHE A 456 29.61 -6.17 8.34
C PHE A 456 28.88 -6.83 9.51
N GLY A 457 28.07 -6.09 10.26
CA GLY A 457 27.32 -6.64 11.37
C GLY A 457 26.39 -5.61 12.02
N ALA A 458 25.35 -6.08 12.69
CA ALA A 458 24.41 -5.22 13.39
C ALA A 458 23.90 -5.86 14.69
N GLY A 459 23.70 -5.02 15.70
CA GLY A 459 22.92 -5.33 16.89
C GLY A 459 21.66 -4.48 16.88
N ALA A 460 20.50 -5.12 16.79
CA ALA A 460 19.19 -4.46 16.65
C ALA A 460 18.18 -4.98 17.67
N GLY A 461 17.20 -4.13 17.99
CA GLY A 461 16.06 -4.44 18.84
C GLY A 461 16.40 -4.64 20.31
N GLN A 462 17.51 -4.07 20.81
CA GLN A 462 17.91 -4.25 22.20
C GLN A 462 17.33 -3.16 23.11
N MET A 463 17.16 -3.47 24.39
CA MET A 463 16.66 -2.51 25.38
C MET A 463 17.76 -1.56 25.87
N ASP A 464 19.02 -2.01 25.82
CA ASP A 464 20.20 -1.23 26.18
C ASP A 464 21.20 -1.14 25.01
N ARG A 465 21.96 -0.03 24.96
CA ARG A 465 22.91 0.25 23.87
C ARG A 465 24.11 -0.68 23.87
N VAL A 466 24.53 -1.10 25.05
CA VAL A 466 25.71 -1.95 25.28
C VAL A 466 25.52 -3.31 24.62
N ALA A 467 24.33 -3.90 24.73
CA ALA A 467 23.95 -5.10 24.03
C ALA A 467 23.99 -4.91 22.50
N SER A 468 23.49 -3.80 21.97
CA SER A 468 23.59 -3.48 20.53
C SER A 468 25.04 -3.39 20.06
N CYS A 469 25.92 -2.71 20.80
CA CYS A 469 27.35 -2.64 20.49
C CYS A 469 28.01 -4.04 20.50
N THR A 470 27.74 -4.82 21.55
CA THR A 470 28.31 -6.18 21.72
C THR A 470 27.89 -7.09 20.56
N LEU A 471 26.61 -7.10 20.21
CA LEU A 471 26.09 -7.89 19.10
C LEU A 471 26.64 -7.43 17.74
N ALA A 472 26.71 -6.11 17.50
CA ALA A 472 27.26 -5.58 16.26
C ALA A 472 28.73 -6.02 16.08
N VAL A 473 29.55 -5.91 17.12
CA VAL A 473 30.94 -6.38 17.12
C VAL A 473 31.02 -7.89 16.89
N ALA A 474 30.22 -8.68 17.62
CA ALA A 474 30.22 -10.14 17.47
C ALA A 474 29.84 -10.58 16.05
N LYS A 475 28.90 -9.88 15.41
CA LYS A 475 28.48 -10.12 14.03
C LYS A 475 29.53 -9.68 13.01
N ALA A 476 30.13 -8.51 13.20
CA ALA A 476 31.20 -8.02 12.33
C ALA A 476 32.47 -8.88 12.41
N GLY A 477 32.74 -9.48 13.58
CA GLY A 477 33.89 -10.35 13.79
C GLY A 477 35.20 -9.67 13.39
N PRO A 478 36.08 -10.34 12.62
CA PRO A 478 37.34 -9.76 12.16
C PRO A 478 37.18 -8.47 11.33
N HIS A 479 36.02 -8.28 10.68
CA HIS A 479 35.76 -7.10 9.87
C HIS A 479 35.50 -5.83 10.69
N ALA A 480 35.32 -5.93 12.02
CA ALA A 480 35.20 -4.75 12.89
C ALA A 480 36.48 -3.89 12.90
N LYS A 481 37.65 -4.52 12.72
CA LYS A 481 38.93 -3.81 12.75
C LYS A 481 39.04 -2.88 11.53
N GLY A 482 39.21 -1.59 11.78
CA GLY A 482 39.27 -0.58 10.72
C GLY A 482 37.91 -0.07 10.26
N ALA A 483 36.81 -0.64 10.74
CA ALA A 483 35.46 -0.31 10.28
C ALA A 483 34.90 0.96 10.93
N VAL A 484 33.71 1.35 10.45
CA VAL A 484 32.90 2.44 10.98
C VAL A 484 31.71 1.85 11.72
N ALA A 485 31.43 2.35 12.92
CA ALA A 485 30.21 2.06 13.65
C ALA A 485 29.23 3.23 13.57
N PHE A 486 27.95 2.94 13.39
CA PHE A 486 26.86 3.92 13.40
C PHE A 486 25.82 3.53 14.45
N SER A 487 25.41 4.48 15.28
CA SER A 487 24.36 4.31 16.29
C SER A 487 23.13 5.15 15.95
N ASP A 488 21.94 4.57 16.07
CA ASP A 488 20.65 5.25 15.78
C ASP A 488 20.34 6.41 16.74
N ALA A 489 20.91 6.36 17.95
CA ALA A 489 20.79 7.31 19.03
C ALA A 489 22.14 7.58 19.70
N PHE A 490 22.20 8.61 20.55
CA PHE A 490 23.41 8.94 21.29
C PHE A 490 23.82 7.83 22.27
N PHE A 491 25.09 7.84 22.70
CA PHE A 491 25.58 6.98 23.76
C PHE A 491 25.31 7.62 25.13
N PRO A 492 24.58 6.95 26.04
CA PRO A 492 24.31 7.50 27.37
C PRO A 492 25.56 7.50 28.26
N PHE A 493 26.47 6.54 28.03
CA PHE A 493 27.74 6.37 28.71
C PHE A 493 28.81 5.91 27.69
N SER A 494 30.08 5.95 28.08
CA SER A 494 31.22 5.54 27.24
C SER A 494 31.42 4.02 27.15
N ASP A 495 30.59 3.20 27.81
CA ASP A 495 30.67 1.74 27.83
C ASP A 495 30.43 1.11 26.44
N GLY A 496 29.38 1.54 25.73
CA GLY A 496 29.12 1.15 24.34
C GLY A 496 30.27 1.54 23.40
N PRO A 497 30.71 2.81 23.36
CA PRO A 497 31.90 3.25 22.63
C PRO A 497 33.17 2.48 23.00
N THR A 498 33.35 2.11 24.27
CA THR A 498 34.51 1.30 24.71
C THR A 498 34.50 -0.07 24.02
N ILE A 499 33.36 -0.76 23.98
CA ILE A 499 33.21 -2.05 23.28
C ILE A 499 33.56 -1.92 21.79
N LEU A 500 33.09 -0.86 21.14
CA LEU A 500 33.36 -0.61 19.72
C LEU A 500 34.85 -0.37 19.46
N THR A 501 35.49 0.47 20.29
CA THR A 501 36.90 0.82 20.13
C THR A 501 37.83 -0.34 20.52
N ASP A 502 37.49 -1.16 21.53
CA ASP A 502 38.21 -2.39 21.88
C ASP A 502 38.21 -3.40 20.71
N ALA A 503 37.16 -3.40 19.88
CA ALA A 503 37.06 -4.21 18.67
C ALA A 503 37.84 -3.66 17.46
N GLY A 504 38.49 -2.50 17.61
CA GLY A 504 39.31 -1.88 16.56
C GLY A 504 38.54 -1.01 15.55
N ILE A 505 37.33 -0.55 15.91
CA ILE A 505 36.59 0.45 15.12
C ILE A 505 37.42 1.75 15.05
N THR A 506 37.48 2.36 13.86
CA THR A 506 38.29 3.59 13.63
C THR A 506 37.45 4.86 13.50
N CYS A 507 36.14 4.72 13.33
CA CYS A 507 35.21 5.84 13.29
C CYS A 507 33.88 5.46 13.96
N ILE A 508 33.40 6.31 14.87
CA ILE A 508 32.10 6.17 15.53
C ILE A 508 31.22 7.34 15.09
N VAL A 509 30.02 7.03 14.61
CA VAL A 509 29.00 7.99 14.21
C VAL A 509 27.76 7.82 15.09
N HIS A 510 27.27 8.91 15.65
CA HIS A 510 26.03 8.92 16.43
C HIS A 510 25.36 10.29 16.36
N PRO A 511 24.14 10.50 16.89
CA PRO A 511 23.48 11.79 16.80
C PRO A 511 24.10 12.89 17.67
N GLY A 512 24.76 12.53 18.77
CA GLY A 512 25.05 13.47 19.86
C GLY A 512 23.78 13.93 20.59
N GLY A 513 23.91 14.89 21.50
CA GLY A 513 22.86 15.42 22.35
C GLY A 513 22.77 14.80 23.76
N SER A 514 23.74 13.96 24.16
CA SER A 514 23.82 13.46 25.53
C SER A 514 24.41 14.52 26.46
N LYS A 515 23.95 14.56 27.73
CA LYS A 515 24.66 15.33 28.78
C LYS A 515 26.09 14.84 29.02
N ARG A 516 26.41 13.64 28.51
CA ARG A 516 27.69 12.93 28.65
C ARG A 516 28.39 12.70 27.31
N ASP A 517 28.08 13.46 26.27
CA ASP A 517 28.78 13.32 24.97
C ASP A 517 30.30 13.48 25.13
N GLN A 518 30.74 14.33 26.05
CA GLN A 518 32.17 14.53 26.35
C GLN A 518 32.87 13.23 26.78
N ASP A 519 32.20 12.33 27.53
CA ASP A 519 32.78 11.03 27.93
C ASP A 519 33.13 10.17 26.69
N THR A 520 32.32 10.27 25.63
CA THR A 520 32.57 9.58 24.34
C THR A 520 33.68 10.27 23.56
N PHE A 521 33.68 11.61 23.53
CA PHE A 521 34.67 12.40 22.82
C PHE A 521 36.07 12.23 23.42
N ASP A 522 36.19 12.24 24.75
CA ASP A 522 37.45 12.02 25.46
C ASP A 522 37.99 10.62 25.21
N LEU A 523 37.13 9.60 25.22
CA LEU A 523 37.50 8.23 24.84
C LEU A 523 38.06 8.18 23.41
N CYS A 524 37.33 8.76 22.45
CA CYS A 524 37.74 8.82 21.05
C CYS A 524 39.09 9.54 20.86
N ASN A 525 39.28 10.69 21.52
CA ASN A 525 40.57 11.41 21.54
C ASN A 525 41.70 10.54 22.10
N SER A 526 41.48 9.89 23.24
CA SER A 526 42.50 9.06 23.90
C SER A 526 42.91 7.83 23.08
N ARG A 527 41.99 7.31 22.26
CA ARG A 527 42.19 6.11 21.45
C ARG A 527 42.50 6.40 19.99
N GLY A 528 42.56 7.68 19.59
CA GLY A 528 42.81 8.08 18.21
C GLY A 528 41.70 7.67 17.24
N ILE A 529 40.45 7.65 17.70
CA ILE A 529 39.27 7.22 16.94
C ILE A 529 38.50 8.45 16.48
N THR A 530 38.14 8.52 15.20
CA THR A 530 37.32 9.60 14.68
C THR A 530 35.90 9.51 15.25
N CYS A 531 35.36 10.61 15.76
CA CYS A 531 33.98 10.69 16.24
C CYS A 531 33.21 11.74 15.44
N LEU A 532 32.08 11.31 14.87
CA LEU A 532 31.21 12.15 14.06
C LEU A 532 29.82 12.23 14.69
N THR A 533 29.24 13.42 14.71
CA THR A 533 27.87 13.65 15.19
C THR A 533 26.95 14.10 14.06
N THR A 534 25.69 13.63 14.05
CA THR A 534 24.71 13.96 12.99
C THR A 534 23.64 14.95 13.42
N GLY A 535 23.38 15.09 14.72
CA GLY A 535 22.24 15.84 15.25
C GLY A 535 20.87 15.19 14.99
N ILE A 536 20.80 14.03 14.34
CA ILE A 536 19.56 13.39 13.89
C ILE A 536 19.45 11.99 14.48
N ARG A 537 18.37 11.72 15.23
CA ARG A 537 18.07 10.40 15.81
C ARG A 537 17.09 9.64 14.96
N HIS A 538 17.34 8.34 14.75
CA HIS A 538 16.55 7.46 13.89
C HIS A 538 15.95 6.28 14.65
N PHE A 539 15.08 6.54 15.64
CA PHE A 539 14.41 5.44 16.35
C PHE A 539 13.35 4.74 15.50
N ARG A 540 13.34 3.42 15.56
CA ARG A 540 12.37 2.55 14.89
C ARG A 540 11.93 1.45 15.86
N HIS A 541 10.62 1.22 15.92
CA HIS A 541 10.02 0.26 16.85
C HIS A 541 9.05 -0.68 16.14
#